data_AF-A0A3R6NVT1-F1
#
_entry.id   AF-A0A3R6NVT1-F1
#
_cell.length_a   1.000
_cell.length_b   1.000
_cell.length_c   1.000
_cell.angle_alpha   90.00
_cell.angle_beta   90.00
_cell.angle_gamma   90.00
#
_symmetry.space_group_name_H-M   'P 1'
#
loop_
_entity.id
_entity.type
_entity.pdbx_description
1 polymer ?
#
loop_
_entity_poly.entity_id
_entity_poly.type
_entity_poly.pdbx_seq_one_letter_code
_entity_poly.pdbx_strand_id
1 'polypeptide(L)'
;MQHQKEIGGIQMKKKVIAMMLSAALVISGAGISSLPNQTAAENDGSTVVASITSGSGIDTPDVTDAPQETSEATKTPDVTDTPEETKTPESTATTQPPKITPAATATPPAVVTTTTPAGITTNAALKVGDRFTTGNYIYSVTAVADGTAKATVKVRGLSAEGKLKTSLTIPASVTWQGTSYLVTGINEKSFKNNKALTSVKVGKNVTYIGKYAFQGMTSLTSVTIGSGVTTIKKYAFAGCSALRKVTIPAKTTFIGEKAFQNCKKLKAVIINSKKITKINSNAFRYVKSGCYVVVPSGKKSAYRSLLVKAKASKLKIYVY
;
A
#
# COMPACT_ATOMS: atom_id res chain seq x y z
N MET A 1 37.08 -23.93 -10.73
CA MET A 1 35.76 -23.77 -10.06
C MET A 1 35.61 -22.46 -9.28
N GLN A 2 36.65 -21.95 -8.61
CA GLN A 2 36.62 -20.66 -7.88
C GLN A 2 36.21 -19.46 -8.77
N HIS A 3 36.75 -19.39 -9.99
CA HIS A 3 36.55 -18.28 -10.93
C HIS A 3 35.10 -18.14 -11.45
N GLN A 4 34.37 -19.25 -11.64
CA GLN A 4 32.96 -19.25 -12.04
C GLN A 4 32.03 -18.76 -10.91
N LYS A 5 32.38 -19.04 -9.65
CA LYS A 5 31.65 -18.59 -8.46
C LYS A 5 31.80 -17.08 -8.25
N GLU A 6 32.97 -16.55 -8.58
CA GLU A 6 33.32 -15.13 -8.49
C GLU A 6 32.65 -14.30 -9.60
N ILE A 7 32.66 -14.80 -10.85
CA ILE A 7 31.92 -14.21 -11.97
C ILE A 7 30.40 -14.19 -11.69
N GLY A 8 29.86 -15.27 -11.12
CA GLY A 8 28.46 -15.33 -10.69
C GLY A 8 28.12 -14.29 -9.61
N GLY A 9 29.03 -14.07 -8.66
CA GLY A 9 28.90 -13.03 -7.62
C GLY A 9 28.94 -11.60 -8.19
N ILE A 10 29.82 -11.33 -9.15
CA ILE A 10 29.96 -10.02 -9.80
C ILE A 10 28.74 -9.71 -10.69
N GLN A 11 28.26 -10.68 -11.47
CA GLN A 11 27.04 -10.54 -12.27
C GLN A 11 25.79 -10.30 -11.41
N MET A 12 25.74 -10.91 -10.23
CA MET A 12 24.66 -10.70 -9.27
C MET A 12 24.73 -9.32 -8.61
N LYS A 13 25.91 -8.82 -8.24
CA LYS A 13 26.10 -7.44 -7.74
C LYS A 13 25.70 -6.40 -8.79
N LYS A 14 26.09 -6.58 -10.06
CA LYS A 14 25.67 -5.72 -11.19
C LYS A 14 24.14 -5.72 -11.37
N LYS A 15 23.48 -6.88 -11.25
CA LYS A 15 22.00 -6.97 -11.30
C LYS A 15 21.33 -6.25 -10.12
N VAL A 16 21.87 -6.36 -8.91
CA VAL A 16 21.34 -5.66 -7.73
C VAL A 16 21.51 -4.13 -7.88
N ILE A 17 22.66 -3.66 -8.38
CA ILE A 17 22.92 -2.24 -8.65
C ILE A 17 21.98 -1.69 -9.75
N ALA A 18 21.78 -2.43 -10.84
CA ALA A 18 20.83 -2.05 -11.90
C ALA A 18 19.36 -2.03 -11.40
N MET A 19 19.00 -2.92 -10.47
CA MET A 19 17.68 -2.92 -9.81
C MET A 19 17.47 -1.70 -8.89
N MET A 20 18.55 -1.09 -8.39
CA MET A 20 18.52 0.11 -7.55
C MET A 20 18.39 1.40 -8.36
N LEU A 21 19.15 1.52 -9.45
CA LEU A 21 19.06 2.69 -10.33
C LEU A 21 17.64 2.90 -10.89
N SER A 22 16.93 1.80 -11.17
CA SER A 22 15.53 1.84 -11.60
C SER A 22 14.51 2.08 -10.47
N ALA A 23 14.92 2.03 -9.20
CA ALA A 23 14.09 2.43 -8.05
C ALA A 23 14.36 3.88 -7.62
N ALA A 24 15.58 4.37 -7.78
CA ALA A 24 15.96 5.76 -7.46
C ALA A 24 15.40 6.78 -8.46
N LEU A 25 15.31 6.44 -9.75
CA LEU A 25 14.77 7.33 -10.80
C LEU A 25 13.28 7.66 -10.63
N VAL A 26 12.55 6.93 -9.78
CA VAL A 26 11.11 7.18 -9.51
C VAL A 26 10.90 8.18 -8.35
N ILE A 27 11.98 8.64 -7.68
CA ILE A 27 11.88 9.52 -6.50
C ILE A 27 12.29 10.97 -6.79
N SER A 28 13.02 11.27 -7.86
CA SER A 28 13.32 12.64 -8.27
C SER A 28 12.63 12.99 -9.58
N GLY A 29 11.49 13.67 -9.49
CA GLY A 29 11.00 14.48 -10.60
C GLY A 29 11.90 15.70 -10.76
N ALA A 30 13.01 15.53 -11.46
CA ALA A 30 13.85 16.60 -12.01
C ALA A 30 14.44 16.06 -13.30
N GLY A 31 14.07 16.65 -14.43
CA GLY A 31 14.66 16.33 -15.72
C GLY A 31 16.07 16.89 -15.81
N ILE A 32 16.98 16.07 -16.34
CA ILE A 32 18.21 16.46 -17.08
C ILE A 32 18.52 15.26 -17.98
N SER A 33 18.26 15.34 -19.29
CA SER A 33 19.21 15.77 -20.33
C SER A 33 20.61 15.13 -20.19
N SER A 34 20.93 14.28 -21.17
CA SER A 34 22.28 13.87 -21.64
C SER A 34 23.31 13.42 -20.60
N LEU A 35 23.56 12.12 -20.54
CA LEU A 35 24.84 11.55 -20.12
C LEU A 35 25.65 11.19 -21.38
N PRO A 36 26.84 11.78 -21.62
CA PRO A 36 27.77 11.21 -22.56
C PRO A 36 28.55 10.06 -21.91
N ASN A 37 28.72 9.04 -22.73
CA ASN A 37 29.68 7.97 -22.64
C ASN A 37 31.11 8.50 -22.39
N GLN A 38 31.85 7.97 -21.40
CA GLN A 38 33.30 7.88 -21.49
C GLN A 38 33.89 6.76 -20.60
N THR A 39 34.43 5.80 -21.35
CA THR A 39 35.62 4.96 -21.20
C THR A 39 36.48 4.99 -19.93
N ALA A 40 37.01 3.79 -19.64
CA ALA A 40 38.01 3.47 -18.64
C ALA A 40 39.35 4.18 -18.82
N ALA A 41 40.01 4.47 -17.70
CA ALA A 41 41.47 4.59 -17.57
C ALA A 41 41.89 4.23 -16.13
N GLU A 42 43.11 3.70 -16.03
CA GLU A 42 43.70 2.94 -14.93
C GLU A 42 44.38 3.81 -13.84
N ASN A 43 44.74 3.14 -12.72
CA ASN A 43 45.82 3.40 -11.75
C ASN A 43 46.04 4.80 -11.15
N ASP A 44 46.04 4.88 -9.81
CA ASP A 44 47.30 4.72 -9.04
C ASP A 44 46.98 4.48 -7.56
N GLY A 45 47.80 3.64 -6.92
CA GLY A 45 47.73 3.33 -5.51
C GLY A 45 48.50 4.37 -4.68
N SER A 46 47.98 4.68 -3.50
CA SER A 46 48.85 5.13 -2.42
C SER A 46 48.26 4.74 -1.08
N THR A 47 48.95 3.78 -0.47
CA THR A 47 48.99 3.41 0.94
C THR A 47 49.05 4.62 1.86
N VAL A 48 48.17 4.65 2.86
CA VAL A 48 48.51 5.24 4.16
C VAL A 48 48.03 4.33 5.27
N VAL A 49 49.00 3.71 5.91
CA VAL A 49 48.90 3.00 7.19
C VAL A 49 48.73 4.02 8.32
N ALA A 50 47.78 3.76 9.21
CA ALA A 50 47.76 4.36 10.55
C ALA A 50 47.17 3.35 11.54
N SER A 51 48.09 2.61 12.15
CA SER A 51 47.91 1.85 13.38
C SER A 51 47.82 2.80 14.58
N ILE A 52 46.82 2.62 15.45
CA ILE A 52 46.94 2.97 16.88
C ILE A 52 45.96 2.16 17.75
N THR A 53 46.57 1.28 18.54
CA THR A 53 46.34 0.99 19.98
C THR A 53 44.96 0.64 20.54
N SER A 54 44.90 -0.62 20.97
CA SER A 54 44.34 -1.17 22.22
C SER A 54 43.89 -0.19 23.31
N GLY A 55 42.70 -0.46 23.86
CA GLY A 55 42.23 0.03 25.15
C GLY A 55 41.17 -0.93 25.73
N SER A 56 41.57 -1.65 26.77
CA SER A 56 40.82 -2.58 27.62
C SER A 56 39.88 -1.89 28.61
N GLY A 57 38.84 -2.61 29.09
CA GLY A 57 37.99 -2.27 30.24
C GLY A 57 36.58 -2.82 30.03
N ILE A 58 36.26 -4.05 30.48
CA ILE A 58 35.72 -4.41 31.81
C ILE A 58 34.52 -3.52 32.19
N ASP A 59 33.30 -4.07 32.08
CA ASP A 59 32.39 -4.24 33.22
C ASP A 59 31.09 -4.93 32.80
N THR A 60 30.81 -6.05 33.46
CA THR A 60 29.49 -6.68 33.58
C THR A 60 28.61 -5.86 34.55
N PRO A 61 27.28 -5.94 34.45
CA PRO A 61 26.63 -6.83 35.42
C PRO A 61 25.51 -7.68 34.85
N ASP A 62 25.48 -8.88 35.43
CA ASP A 62 24.40 -9.82 35.59
C ASP A 62 23.18 -9.18 36.27
N VAL A 63 21.99 -9.32 35.68
CA VAL A 63 20.71 -9.37 36.41
C VAL A 63 19.79 -10.35 35.69
N THR A 64 19.66 -11.51 36.31
CA THR A 64 18.57 -12.47 36.22
C THR A 64 17.21 -11.81 36.45
N ASP A 65 16.26 -12.00 35.52
CA ASP A 65 14.91 -12.41 35.91
C ASP A 65 14.08 -12.92 34.72
N ALA A 66 13.63 -14.16 34.84
CA ALA A 66 12.53 -14.72 34.08
C ALA A 66 11.20 -14.29 34.74
N PRO A 67 10.06 -14.39 34.03
CA PRO A 67 9.21 -15.51 34.40
C PRO A 67 8.47 -16.19 33.23
N GLN A 68 8.44 -17.51 33.40
CA GLN A 68 7.40 -18.51 33.14
C GLN A 68 6.37 -18.36 32.02
N GLU A 69 6.27 -19.50 31.33
CA GLU A 69 5.18 -20.03 30.54
C GLU A 69 3.81 -19.98 31.24
N THR A 70 2.77 -19.78 30.44
CA THR A 70 1.54 -20.56 30.58
C THR A 70 1.09 -21.02 29.20
N SER A 71 1.01 -22.34 29.08
CA SER A 71 0.45 -23.13 27.99
C SER A 71 -1.04 -22.88 27.80
N GLU A 72 -1.51 -22.82 26.55
CA GLU A 72 -2.81 -23.43 26.23
C GLU A 72 -2.88 -23.79 24.74
N ALA A 73 -3.01 -25.07 24.48
CA ALA A 73 -3.45 -25.63 23.22
C ALA A 73 -4.85 -26.20 23.45
N THR A 74 -5.80 -25.95 22.55
CA THR A 74 -6.67 -27.01 21.97
C THR A 74 -7.67 -26.47 20.94
N LYS A 75 -7.84 -27.29 19.88
CA LYS A 75 -9.02 -27.55 19.04
C LYS A 75 -9.68 -26.44 18.20
N THR A 76 -9.46 -26.58 16.88
CA THR A 76 -10.50 -26.63 15.82
C THR A 76 -10.79 -28.11 15.51
N PRO A 77 -11.99 -28.54 15.08
CA PRO A 77 -12.61 -28.27 13.76
C PRO A 77 -14.13 -27.92 13.87
N ASP A 78 -14.96 -27.58 12.88
CA ASP A 78 -15.24 -28.10 11.52
C ASP A 78 -16.23 -27.11 10.82
N VAL A 79 -16.04 -26.64 9.58
CA VAL A 79 -16.80 -26.96 8.32
C VAL A 79 -18.29 -27.26 8.57
N THR A 80 -19.26 -26.48 8.08
CA THR A 80 -19.79 -26.46 6.69
C THR A 80 -20.61 -25.19 6.40
N ASP A 81 -20.35 -24.51 5.29
CA ASP A 81 -21.27 -23.59 4.61
C ASP A 81 -21.88 -24.34 3.42
N THR A 82 -23.22 -24.48 3.39
CA THR A 82 -24.00 -24.84 2.19
C THR A 82 -24.96 -23.67 1.93
N PRO A 83 -25.09 -23.15 0.69
CA PRO A 83 -26.00 -22.05 0.40
C PRO A 83 -27.39 -22.61 0.06
N GLU A 84 -28.42 -22.12 0.75
CA GLU A 84 -29.81 -22.40 0.43
C GLU A 84 -30.35 -21.34 -0.55
N GLU A 85 -30.93 -21.86 -1.62
CA GLU A 85 -31.55 -21.17 -2.74
C GLU A 85 -33.05 -21.02 -2.43
N THR A 86 -33.58 -19.80 -2.40
CA THR A 86 -35.03 -19.57 -2.33
C THR A 86 -35.50 -18.75 -3.52
N LYS A 87 -36.23 -19.44 -4.40
CA LYS A 87 -37.15 -18.90 -5.42
C LYS A 87 -38.29 -18.11 -4.76
N THR A 88 -38.79 -17.08 -5.43
CA THR A 88 -40.21 -16.67 -5.41
C THR A 88 -40.50 -15.74 -6.61
N PRO A 89 -41.76 -15.59 -7.06
CA PRO A 89 -42.14 -15.70 -8.47
C PRO A 89 -42.66 -14.38 -9.08
N GLU A 90 -42.94 -14.44 -10.38
CA GLU A 90 -43.68 -13.45 -11.18
C GLU A 90 -45.02 -13.01 -10.55
N SER A 91 -45.36 -11.73 -10.73
CA SER A 91 -46.75 -11.31 -10.94
C SER A 91 -46.83 -10.00 -11.71
N THR A 92 -47.65 -10.03 -12.75
CA THR A 92 -48.04 -9.00 -13.71
C THR A 92 -48.94 -7.93 -13.10
N ALA A 93 -48.85 -6.67 -13.55
CA ALA A 93 -50.00 -5.89 -14.03
C ALA A 93 -49.61 -4.45 -14.40
N THR A 94 -49.99 -4.10 -15.62
CA THR A 94 -50.16 -2.77 -16.22
C THR A 94 -51.11 -1.87 -15.43
N THR A 95 -50.87 -0.55 -15.43
CA THR A 95 -51.86 0.49 -15.76
C THR A 95 -51.22 1.89 -15.80
N GLN A 96 -51.58 2.62 -16.86
CA GLN A 96 -51.24 4.02 -17.15
C GLN A 96 -52.06 4.98 -16.27
N PRO A 97 -51.57 6.23 -16.05
CA PRO A 97 -52.48 7.35 -15.83
C PRO A 97 -52.22 8.55 -16.80
N PRO A 98 -53.18 9.49 -16.90
CA PRO A 98 -53.54 10.17 -18.15
C PRO A 98 -52.91 11.56 -18.37
N LYS A 99 -53.05 12.01 -19.62
CA LYS A 99 -52.77 13.37 -20.13
C LYS A 99 -53.89 14.34 -19.75
N ILE A 100 -53.55 15.50 -19.18
CA ILE A 100 -54.41 16.69 -19.12
C ILE A 100 -53.53 17.96 -19.23
N THR A 101 -54.02 18.99 -19.91
CA THR A 101 -53.42 20.32 -20.17
C THR A 101 -54.60 21.30 -20.36
N PRO A 102 -54.53 22.65 -20.22
CA PRO A 102 -53.59 23.59 -19.56
C PRO A 102 -54.27 24.61 -18.59
N ALA A 103 -53.44 25.51 -18.04
CA ALA A 103 -53.69 26.90 -17.64
C ALA A 103 -54.24 27.22 -16.24
N ALA A 104 -53.42 27.89 -15.41
CA ALA A 104 -53.71 29.21 -14.81
C ALA A 104 -52.54 29.71 -13.95
N THR A 105 -52.38 31.02 -13.99
CA THR A 105 -51.39 31.92 -13.37
C THR A 105 -51.50 31.97 -11.84
N ALA A 106 -50.38 31.84 -11.10
CA ALA A 106 -50.23 32.39 -9.74
C ALA A 106 -48.74 32.42 -9.30
N THR A 107 -48.26 33.64 -8.99
CA THR A 107 -47.32 34.11 -7.95
C THR A 107 -46.24 33.15 -7.40
N PRO A 108 -44.94 33.56 -7.28
CA PRO A 108 -43.86 32.66 -6.89
C PRO A 108 -43.83 32.40 -5.38
N PRO A 109 -43.81 31.13 -4.91
CA PRO A 109 -43.42 30.83 -3.55
C PRO A 109 -42.13 30.01 -3.51
N ALA A 110 -41.23 30.46 -2.63
CA ALA A 110 -40.25 29.68 -1.87
C ALA A 110 -39.28 28.75 -2.63
N VAL A 111 -37.99 28.96 -2.36
CA VAL A 111 -36.90 28.02 -2.65
C VAL A 111 -37.23 26.64 -2.07
N VAL A 112 -37.71 25.75 -2.93
CA VAL A 112 -37.97 24.34 -2.60
C VAL A 112 -36.62 23.65 -2.42
N THR A 113 -36.29 23.33 -1.17
CA THR A 113 -35.18 22.44 -0.82
C THR A 113 -35.47 21.04 -1.34
N THR A 114 -34.84 20.65 -2.45
CA THR A 114 -34.91 19.27 -2.95
C THR A 114 -33.98 18.37 -2.14
N THR A 115 -34.58 17.53 -1.31
CA THR A 115 -33.90 16.44 -0.59
C THR A 115 -33.43 15.38 -1.59
N THR A 116 -32.10 15.21 -1.70
CA THR A 116 -31.42 14.17 -2.51
C THR A 116 -30.53 13.33 -1.58
N PRO A 117 -30.35 12.01 -1.78
CA PRO A 117 -29.87 11.12 -0.71
C PRO A 117 -28.39 11.37 -0.37
N ALA A 118 -28.14 11.79 0.88
CA ALA A 118 -26.84 11.86 1.52
C ALA A 118 -25.71 12.54 0.71
N GLY A 119 -25.93 13.78 0.26
CA GLY A 119 -24.89 14.68 -0.23
C GLY A 119 -24.85 15.95 0.63
N ILE A 120 -23.75 16.19 1.34
CA ILE A 120 -23.59 17.37 2.19
C ILE A 120 -23.40 18.60 1.29
N THR A 121 -24.36 19.54 1.31
CA THR A 121 -24.23 20.89 0.76
C THR A 121 -24.55 21.92 1.84
N THR A 122 -23.61 22.22 2.73
CA THR A 122 -23.60 23.51 3.46
C THR A 122 -22.17 23.99 3.67
N ASN A 123 -21.98 25.31 3.72
CA ASN A 123 -20.76 26.03 4.11
C ASN A 123 -20.37 25.82 5.59
N ALA A 124 -20.84 24.74 6.21
CA ALA A 124 -20.56 24.41 7.60
C ALA A 124 -19.18 23.76 7.73
N ALA A 125 -18.44 24.16 8.78
CA ALA A 125 -17.16 23.56 9.11
C ALA A 125 -17.31 22.04 9.32
N LEU A 126 -16.52 21.25 8.60
CA LEU A 126 -16.54 19.79 8.70
C LEU A 126 -16.06 19.34 10.08
N LYS A 127 -16.69 18.30 10.61
CA LYS A 127 -16.34 17.61 11.86
C LYS A 127 -15.67 16.28 11.57
N VAL A 128 -15.00 15.71 12.57
CA VAL A 128 -14.46 14.34 12.48
C VAL A 128 -15.61 13.36 12.22
N GLY A 129 -15.43 12.48 11.24
CA GLY A 129 -16.45 11.53 10.80
C GLY A 129 -17.22 11.97 9.55
N ASP A 130 -17.22 13.28 9.25
CA ASP A 130 -17.87 13.81 8.07
C ASP A 130 -17.21 13.31 6.79
N ARG A 131 -17.96 13.45 5.69
CA ARG A 131 -17.51 13.07 4.36
C ARG A 131 -17.69 14.24 3.41
N PHE A 132 -16.75 14.36 2.48
CA PHE A 132 -16.88 15.27 1.35
C PHE A 132 -16.31 14.60 0.11
N THR A 133 -16.79 15.06 -1.04
CA THR A 133 -16.38 14.56 -2.35
C THR A 133 -15.70 15.69 -3.11
N THR A 134 -14.51 15.44 -3.64
CA THR A 134 -13.83 16.42 -4.50
C THR A 134 -12.91 15.72 -5.47
N GLY A 135 -12.94 16.18 -6.73
CA GLY A 135 -12.32 15.48 -7.84
C GLY A 135 -12.81 14.04 -7.96
N ASN A 136 -11.87 13.10 -8.04
CA ASN A 136 -12.16 11.69 -8.26
C ASN A 136 -12.51 10.90 -6.99
N TYR A 137 -12.56 11.54 -5.82
CA TYR A 137 -12.50 10.81 -4.54
C TYR A 137 -13.55 11.27 -3.55
N ILE A 138 -14.01 10.29 -2.76
CA ILE A 138 -14.77 10.50 -1.55
C ILE A 138 -13.80 10.41 -0.37
N TYR A 139 -13.82 11.40 0.52
CA TYR A 139 -12.96 11.49 1.70
C TYR A 139 -13.79 11.34 2.99
N SER A 140 -13.16 10.82 4.03
CA SER A 140 -13.66 10.88 5.42
C SER A 140 -12.72 11.72 6.26
N VAL A 141 -13.25 12.71 6.97
CA VAL A 141 -12.50 13.55 7.92
C VAL A 141 -12.11 12.73 9.14
N THR A 142 -10.84 12.78 9.51
CA THR A 142 -10.29 12.07 10.67
C THR A 142 -9.68 12.96 11.73
N ALA A 143 -9.34 14.19 11.36
CA ALA A 143 -9.01 15.25 12.30
C ALA A 143 -9.36 16.58 11.65
N VAL A 144 -9.87 17.50 12.46
CA VAL A 144 -10.03 18.92 12.10
C VAL A 144 -8.80 19.67 12.59
N ALA A 145 -8.48 20.79 11.95
CA ALA A 145 -7.38 21.63 12.42
C ALA A 145 -7.81 22.39 13.68
N ASP A 146 -6.93 22.48 14.68
CA ASP A 146 -7.16 23.16 15.96
C ASP A 146 -6.08 24.22 16.27
N GLY A 147 -5.39 24.69 15.22
CA GLY A 147 -4.26 25.62 15.34
C GLY A 147 -2.90 24.94 15.61
N THR A 148 -2.89 23.71 16.13
CA THR A 148 -1.66 22.95 16.42
C THR A 148 -1.54 21.69 15.56
N ALA A 149 -2.66 20.98 15.35
CA ALA A 149 -2.74 19.80 14.52
C ALA A 149 -3.24 20.13 13.12
N LYS A 150 -2.66 19.46 12.12
CA LYS A 150 -3.12 19.55 10.73
C LYS A 150 -4.41 18.75 10.57
N ALA A 151 -5.36 19.29 9.80
CA ALA A 151 -6.54 18.53 9.41
C ALA A 151 -6.16 17.29 8.58
N THR A 152 -6.86 16.17 8.79
CA THR A 152 -6.53 14.91 8.12
C THR A 152 -7.78 14.21 7.59
N VAL A 153 -7.59 13.47 6.49
CA VAL A 153 -8.63 12.66 5.85
C VAL A 153 -8.12 11.30 5.43
N LYS A 154 -9.07 10.40 5.18
CA LYS A 154 -8.84 9.10 4.54
C LYS A 154 -9.64 8.99 3.26
N VAL A 155 -9.04 8.40 2.23
CA VAL A 155 -9.77 8.11 0.99
C VAL A 155 -10.71 6.93 1.23
N ARG A 156 -11.99 7.11 0.91
CA ARG A 156 -13.03 6.08 0.99
C ARG A 156 -13.16 5.28 -0.29
N GLY A 157 -12.94 5.89 -1.44
CA GLY A 157 -13.13 5.29 -2.75
C GLY A 157 -13.24 6.36 -3.83
N LEU A 158 -13.69 5.95 -5.00
CA LEU A 158 -13.95 6.86 -6.13
C LEU A 158 -15.30 7.57 -5.95
N SER A 159 -15.37 8.81 -6.42
CA SER A 159 -16.63 9.55 -6.55
C SER A 159 -17.46 9.02 -7.73
N ALA A 160 -18.73 9.42 -7.83
CA ALA A 160 -19.57 9.08 -8.98
C ALA A 160 -19.00 9.66 -10.29
N GLU A 161 -18.31 10.79 -10.20
CA GLU A 161 -17.63 11.47 -11.30
C GLU A 161 -16.22 10.90 -11.57
N GLY A 162 -15.74 10.00 -10.71
CA GLY A 162 -14.40 9.41 -10.74
C GLY A 162 -14.18 8.47 -11.94
N LYS A 163 -14.06 9.03 -13.14
CA LYS A 163 -13.84 8.31 -14.40
C LYS A 163 -12.36 7.99 -14.64
N LEU A 164 -11.73 7.28 -13.71
CA LEU A 164 -10.35 6.84 -13.88
C LEU A 164 -10.29 5.68 -14.88
N LYS A 165 -9.62 5.90 -16.02
CA LYS A 165 -9.49 4.88 -17.07
C LYS A 165 -8.49 3.78 -16.68
N THR A 166 -7.25 4.14 -16.33
CA THR A 166 -6.16 3.16 -16.14
C THR A 166 -5.22 3.45 -14.97
N SER A 167 -5.16 4.69 -14.48
CA SER A 167 -4.23 5.09 -13.41
C SER A 167 -4.95 5.74 -12.23
N LEU A 168 -4.61 5.28 -11.03
CA LEU A 168 -5.10 5.81 -9.76
C LEU A 168 -3.97 6.53 -9.03
N THR A 169 -4.16 7.82 -8.76
CA THR A 169 -3.20 8.62 -7.97
C THR A 169 -3.86 9.16 -6.73
N ILE A 170 -3.59 8.51 -5.60
CA ILE A 170 -4.05 8.94 -4.28
C ILE A 170 -3.17 10.13 -3.86
N PRO A 171 -3.73 11.34 -3.71
CA PRO A 171 -2.92 12.53 -3.47
C PRO A 171 -2.34 12.53 -2.05
N ALA A 172 -1.33 13.36 -1.80
CA ALA A 172 -0.77 13.53 -0.46
C ALA A 172 -1.61 14.47 0.42
N SER A 173 -2.38 15.36 -0.20
CA SER A 173 -3.28 16.31 0.44
C SER A 173 -4.43 16.65 -0.49
N VAL A 174 -5.50 17.21 0.06
CA VAL A 174 -6.67 17.69 -0.69
C VAL A 174 -7.20 18.97 -0.04
N THR A 175 -7.65 19.92 -0.86
CA THR A 175 -8.27 21.16 -0.36
C THR A 175 -9.78 21.07 -0.51
N TRP A 176 -10.50 21.45 0.55
CA TRP A 176 -11.96 21.56 0.56
C TRP A 176 -12.37 22.83 1.30
N GLN A 177 -13.16 23.69 0.65
CA GLN A 177 -13.62 24.97 1.21
C GLN A 177 -12.48 25.79 1.85
N GLY A 178 -11.37 25.96 1.13
CA GLY A 178 -10.19 26.70 1.61
C GLY A 178 -9.32 25.97 2.65
N THR A 179 -9.78 24.86 3.22
CA THR A 179 -9.02 24.08 4.21
C THR A 179 -8.23 22.97 3.53
N SER A 180 -6.93 22.87 3.85
CA SER A 180 -6.06 21.80 3.37
C SER A 180 -6.03 20.61 4.33
N TYR A 181 -6.36 19.43 3.82
CA TYR A 181 -6.35 18.16 4.56
C TYR A 181 -5.20 17.28 4.09
N LEU A 182 -4.43 16.73 5.02
CA LEU A 182 -3.47 15.66 4.70
C LEU A 182 -4.22 14.35 4.47
N VAL A 183 -3.90 13.65 3.37
CA VAL A 183 -4.43 12.31 3.12
C VAL A 183 -3.56 11.30 3.86
N THR A 184 -4.05 10.80 4.99
CA THR A 184 -3.25 9.97 5.91
C THR A 184 -3.55 8.48 5.81
N GLY A 185 -4.60 8.07 5.10
CA GLY A 185 -4.96 6.67 4.99
C GLY A 185 -5.87 6.34 3.81
N ILE A 186 -5.90 5.05 3.50
CA ILE A 186 -6.84 4.45 2.55
C ILE A 186 -7.76 3.55 3.34
N ASN A 187 -9.06 3.73 3.21
CA ASN A 187 -10.03 2.96 3.97
C ASN A 187 -10.11 1.50 3.51
N GLU A 188 -10.82 0.72 4.33
CA GLU A 188 -11.14 -0.65 4.00
C GLU A 188 -11.95 -0.72 2.70
N LYS A 189 -11.58 -1.67 1.83
CA LYS A 189 -12.25 -1.97 0.55
C LYS A 189 -12.34 -0.81 -0.47
N SER A 190 -11.64 0.31 -0.27
CA SER A 190 -11.81 1.52 -1.08
C SER A 190 -11.71 1.36 -2.60
N PHE A 191 -10.86 0.45 -3.07
CA PHE A 191 -10.65 0.17 -4.50
C PHE A 191 -10.72 -1.34 -4.79
N LYS A 192 -11.42 -2.10 -3.93
CA LYS A 192 -11.55 -3.56 -4.08
C LYS A 192 -12.20 -3.89 -5.42
N ASN A 193 -11.71 -4.95 -6.05
CA ASN A 193 -12.18 -5.55 -7.29
C ASN A 193 -12.17 -4.63 -8.52
N ASN A 194 -11.54 -3.46 -8.49
CA ASN A 194 -11.43 -2.63 -9.67
C ASN A 194 -10.60 -3.34 -10.76
N LYS A 195 -11.22 -3.58 -11.92
CA LYS A 195 -10.63 -4.34 -13.04
C LYS A 195 -10.04 -3.46 -14.14
N ALA A 196 -10.28 -2.15 -14.11
CA ALA A 196 -9.81 -1.22 -15.14
C ALA A 196 -8.42 -0.65 -14.80
N LEU A 197 -8.16 -0.37 -13.52
CA LEU A 197 -6.93 0.27 -13.09
C LEU A 197 -5.71 -0.66 -13.20
N THR A 198 -4.70 -0.20 -13.92
CA THR A 198 -3.45 -0.93 -14.18
C THR A 198 -2.27 -0.40 -13.38
N SER A 199 -2.37 0.81 -12.83
CA SER A 199 -1.34 1.43 -12.00
C SER A 199 -1.92 2.22 -10.82
N VAL A 200 -1.21 2.19 -9.69
CA VAL A 200 -1.57 2.91 -8.46
C VAL A 200 -0.36 3.69 -7.94
N LYS A 201 -0.53 4.97 -7.65
CA LYS A 201 0.43 5.82 -6.94
C LYS A 201 -0.19 6.30 -5.62
N VAL A 202 0.47 5.98 -4.51
CA VAL A 202 0.03 6.35 -3.16
C VAL A 202 0.82 7.57 -2.68
N GLY A 203 0.10 8.61 -2.23
CA GLY A 203 0.69 9.86 -1.75
C GLY A 203 1.62 9.70 -0.55
N LYS A 204 2.60 10.59 -0.44
CA LYS A 204 3.66 10.52 0.58
C LYS A 204 3.17 10.63 2.04
N ASN A 205 2.02 11.24 2.28
CA ASN A 205 1.45 11.41 3.63
C ASN A 205 0.58 10.24 4.08
N VAL A 206 0.27 9.29 3.18
CA VAL A 206 -0.51 8.10 3.53
C VAL A 206 0.32 7.24 4.47
N THR A 207 -0.20 7.02 5.67
CA THR A 207 0.47 6.26 6.73
C THR A 207 0.03 4.80 6.76
N TYR A 208 -1.17 4.49 6.28
CA TYR A 208 -1.63 3.10 6.21
C TYR A 208 -2.51 2.79 5.00
N ILE A 209 -2.45 1.54 4.57
CA ILE A 209 -3.30 0.96 3.53
C ILE A 209 -4.31 0.03 4.21
N GLY A 210 -5.60 0.31 4.03
CA GLY A 210 -6.72 -0.38 4.67
C GLY A 210 -6.84 -1.86 4.33
N LYS A 211 -7.62 -2.59 5.14
CA LYS A 211 -7.94 -3.99 4.87
C LYS A 211 -8.62 -4.09 3.50
N TYR A 212 -8.22 -5.06 2.67
CA TYR A 212 -8.80 -5.26 1.34
C TYR A 212 -8.74 -4.06 0.38
N ALA A 213 -7.98 -3.00 0.68
CA ALA A 213 -8.09 -1.71 -0.03
C ALA A 213 -7.94 -1.83 -1.55
N PHE A 214 -7.06 -2.71 -2.02
CA PHE A 214 -6.79 -3.00 -3.43
C PHE A 214 -7.02 -4.49 -3.77
N GLN A 215 -7.76 -5.22 -2.92
CA GLN A 215 -7.99 -6.65 -3.13
C GLN A 215 -8.63 -6.89 -4.50
N GLY A 216 -8.16 -7.89 -5.23
CA GLY A 216 -8.79 -8.36 -6.47
C GLY A 216 -8.63 -7.41 -7.65
N MET A 217 -7.75 -6.41 -7.59
CA MET A 217 -7.39 -5.60 -8.76
C MET A 217 -6.51 -6.40 -9.72
N THR A 218 -7.14 -7.26 -10.52
CA THR A 218 -6.45 -8.26 -11.35
C THR A 218 -5.68 -7.67 -12.53
N SER A 219 -5.99 -6.44 -12.92
CA SER A 219 -5.28 -5.70 -13.98
C SER A 219 -4.12 -4.84 -13.44
N LEU A 220 -3.98 -4.71 -12.11
CA LEU A 220 -2.94 -3.91 -11.48
C LEU A 220 -1.56 -4.51 -11.75
N THR A 221 -0.73 -3.81 -12.52
CA THR A 221 0.63 -4.24 -12.88
C THR A 221 1.73 -3.55 -12.08
N SER A 222 1.47 -2.32 -11.62
CA SER A 222 2.43 -1.46 -10.93
C SER A 222 1.80 -0.72 -9.76
N VAL A 223 2.50 -0.71 -8.62
CA VAL A 223 2.14 0.10 -7.45
C VAL A 223 3.36 0.86 -6.96
N THR A 224 3.20 2.17 -6.78
CA THR A 224 4.15 3.03 -6.06
C THR A 224 3.57 3.33 -4.69
N ILE A 225 4.13 2.73 -3.65
CA ILE A 225 3.69 2.94 -2.27
C ILE A 225 4.39 4.18 -1.70
N GLY A 226 3.62 5.12 -1.16
CA GLY A 226 4.13 6.38 -0.63
C GLY A 226 5.10 6.18 0.55
N SER A 227 6.11 7.04 0.64
CA SER A 227 7.18 6.94 1.64
C SER A 227 6.71 7.02 3.09
N GLY A 228 5.53 7.60 3.36
CA GLY A 228 4.90 7.66 4.67
C GLY A 228 4.27 6.37 5.16
N VAL A 229 4.08 5.35 4.32
CA VAL A 229 3.32 4.15 4.69
C VAL A 229 4.07 3.34 5.75
N THR A 230 3.49 3.26 6.95
CA THR A 230 3.96 2.45 8.07
C THR A 230 3.30 1.07 8.09
N THR A 231 2.05 0.97 7.63
CA THR A 231 1.21 -0.22 7.81
C THR A 231 0.52 -0.65 6.52
N ILE A 232 0.71 -1.90 6.12
CA ILE A 232 -0.05 -2.56 5.03
C ILE A 232 -0.96 -3.60 5.67
N LYS A 233 -2.28 -3.37 5.68
CA LYS A 233 -3.22 -4.25 6.42
C LYS A 233 -3.54 -5.56 5.69
N LYS A 234 -4.27 -6.42 6.42
CA LYS A 234 -4.74 -7.74 5.98
C LYS A 234 -5.43 -7.66 4.61
N TYR A 235 -5.03 -8.56 3.70
CA TYR A 235 -5.51 -8.64 2.31
C TYR A 235 -5.39 -7.38 1.44
N ALA A 236 -4.58 -6.38 1.82
CA ALA A 236 -4.54 -5.09 1.11
C ALA A 236 -4.37 -5.19 -0.41
N PHE A 237 -3.52 -6.10 -0.91
CA PHE A 237 -3.26 -6.36 -2.33
C PHE A 237 -3.55 -7.81 -2.72
N ALA A 238 -4.37 -8.52 -1.95
CA ALA A 238 -4.65 -9.92 -2.21
C ALA A 238 -5.36 -10.09 -3.56
N GLY A 239 -4.87 -11.01 -4.40
CA GLY A 239 -5.46 -11.27 -5.72
C GLY A 239 -5.10 -10.23 -6.79
N CYS A 240 -4.16 -9.31 -6.54
CA CYS A 240 -3.55 -8.50 -7.60
C CYS A 240 -2.65 -9.38 -8.49
N SER A 241 -3.28 -10.22 -9.32
CA SER A 241 -2.62 -11.32 -10.03
C SER A 241 -1.64 -10.86 -11.11
N ALA A 242 -1.84 -9.66 -11.67
CA ALA A 242 -0.94 -9.05 -12.65
C ALA A 242 0.23 -8.26 -12.05
N LEU A 243 0.27 -8.04 -10.73
CA LEU A 243 1.29 -7.21 -10.08
C LEU A 243 2.67 -7.85 -10.23
N ARG A 244 3.64 -7.11 -10.77
CA ARG A 244 4.98 -7.65 -11.12
C ARG A 244 6.07 -7.32 -10.10
N LYS A 245 6.01 -6.12 -9.51
CA LYS A 245 6.99 -5.61 -8.56
C LYS A 245 6.27 -4.80 -7.50
N VAL A 246 6.74 -4.88 -6.25
CA VAL A 246 6.32 -3.98 -5.18
C VAL A 246 7.56 -3.47 -4.44
N THR A 247 7.58 -2.17 -4.14
CA THR A 247 8.58 -1.55 -3.27
C THR A 247 7.90 -1.15 -1.97
N ILE A 248 8.33 -1.77 -0.86
CA ILE A 248 7.86 -1.48 0.49
C ILE A 248 8.73 -0.35 1.07
N PRO A 249 8.15 0.79 1.47
CA PRO A 249 8.90 1.99 1.84
C PRO A 249 9.63 1.85 3.19
N ALA A 250 10.61 2.73 3.41
CA ALA A 250 11.52 2.66 4.55
C ALA A 250 10.85 2.78 5.92
N LYS A 251 9.69 3.44 6.00
CA LYS A 251 8.93 3.63 7.24
C LYS A 251 7.99 2.47 7.58
N THR A 252 7.84 1.47 6.71
CA THR A 252 6.94 0.34 6.97
C THR A 252 7.42 -0.49 8.16
N THR A 253 6.53 -0.74 9.11
CA THR A 253 6.80 -1.57 10.30
C THR A 253 6.01 -2.88 10.26
N PHE A 254 4.89 -2.92 9.51
CA PHE A 254 3.96 -4.03 9.55
C PHE A 254 3.40 -4.42 8.16
N ILE A 255 3.45 -5.72 7.86
CA ILE A 255 2.77 -6.35 6.70
C ILE A 255 1.74 -7.37 7.20
N GLY A 256 0.48 -7.12 6.88
CA GLY A 256 -0.67 -7.88 7.36
C GLY A 256 -0.84 -9.26 6.74
N GLU A 257 -1.73 -10.04 7.35
CA GLU A 257 -2.06 -11.41 6.92
C GLU A 257 -2.53 -11.39 5.46
N LYS A 258 -1.99 -12.29 4.63
CA LYS A 258 -2.37 -12.43 3.21
C LYS A 258 -2.30 -11.13 2.40
N ALA A 259 -1.51 -10.14 2.83
CA ALA A 259 -1.44 -8.82 2.19
C ALA A 259 -1.16 -8.88 0.68
N PHE A 260 -0.33 -9.81 0.22
CA PHE A 260 0.03 -10.07 -1.18
C PHE A 260 -0.29 -11.51 -1.61
N GLN A 261 -1.29 -12.14 -0.98
CA GLN A 261 -1.73 -13.47 -1.36
C GLN A 261 -2.19 -13.47 -2.83
N ASN A 262 -1.91 -14.53 -3.59
CA ASN A 262 -2.36 -14.68 -4.98
C ASN A 262 -1.83 -13.60 -5.96
N CYS A 263 -0.76 -12.87 -5.62
CA CYS A 263 -0.02 -12.04 -6.58
C CYS A 263 0.85 -12.93 -7.50
N LYS A 264 0.19 -13.68 -8.40
CA LYS A 264 0.80 -14.76 -9.19
C LYS A 264 1.95 -14.31 -10.12
N LYS A 265 1.89 -13.09 -10.67
CA LYS A 265 2.95 -12.52 -11.53
C LYS A 265 4.03 -11.74 -10.77
N LEU A 266 4.00 -11.72 -9.44
CA LEU A 266 4.98 -11.00 -8.64
C LEU A 266 6.36 -11.66 -8.80
N LYS A 267 7.32 -10.89 -9.31
CA LYS A 267 8.71 -11.31 -9.56
C LYS A 267 9.67 -10.77 -8.52
N ALA A 268 9.39 -9.60 -7.95
CA ALA A 268 10.28 -8.91 -7.03
C ALA A 268 9.52 -8.16 -5.94
N VAL A 269 10.01 -8.30 -4.70
CA VAL A 269 9.61 -7.50 -3.54
C VAL A 269 10.85 -6.77 -3.05
N ILE A 270 10.90 -5.46 -3.19
CA ILE A 270 11.98 -4.65 -2.63
C ILE A 270 11.51 -4.10 -1.29
N ILE A 271 12.23 -4.37 -0.22
CA ILE A 271 11.91 -3.88 1.12
C ILE A 271 13.00 -2.88 1.52
N ASN A 272 12.64 -1.59 1.54
CA ASN A 272 13.57 -0.53 1.97
C ASN A 272 13.56 -0.31 3.48
N SER A 273 12.59 -0.90 4.18
CA SER A 273 12.49 -0.76 5.63
C SER A 273 13.56 -1.55 6.36
N LYS A 274 14.11 -0.94 7.42
CA LYS A 274 14.95 -1.61 8.43
C LYS A 274 14.16 -1.93 9.71
N LYS A 275 12.88 -1.53 9.76
CA LYS A 275 12.01 -1.47 10.95
C LYS A 275 10.86 -2.49 10.94
N ILE A 276 10.75 -3.35 9.92
CA ILE A 276 9.69 -4.37 9.91
C ILE A 276 9.99 -5.40 11.00
N THR A 277 9.09 -5.47 11.98
CA THR A 277 9.15 -6.45 13.07
C THR A 277 8.22 -7.63 12.83
N LYS A 278 7.23 -7.48 11.93
CA LYS A 278 6.23 -8.51 11.67
C LYS A 278 5.79 -8.57 10.20
N ILE A 279 5.90 -9.77 9.62
CA ILE A 279 5.25 -10.16 8.38
C ILE A 279 4.28 -11.29 8.74
N ASN A 280 2.98 -11.03 8.68
CA ASN A 280 1.98 -11.98 9.14
C ASN A 280 1.83 -13.20 8.22
N SER A 281 1.23 -14.25 8.77
CA SER A 281 0.96 -15.52 8.10
C SER A 281 0.39 -15.33 6.70
N ASN A 282 0.93 -16.10 5.76
CA ASN A 282 0.48 -16.18 4.38
C ASN A 282 0.57 -14.85 3.60
N ALA A 283 1.31 -13.85 4.07
CA ALA A 283 1.45 -12.55 3.39
C ALA A 283 1.79 -12.69 1.90
N PHE A 284 2.59 -13.70 1.53
CA PHE A 284 2.98 -14.01 0.15
C PHE A 284 2.52 -15.41 -0.31
N ARG A 285 1.42 -15.94 0.24
CA ARG A 285 0.87 -17.25 -0.16
C ARG A 285 0.48 -17.23 -1.64
N TYR A 286 0.81 -18.29 -2.37
CA TYR A 286 0.60 -18.42 -3.82
C TYR A 286 1.35 -17.40 -4.70
N VAL A 287 2.37 -16.72 -4.17
CA VAL A 287 3.38 -16.05 -5.00
C VAL A 287 4.28 -17.11 -5.66
N LYS A 288 4.69 -16.89 -6.91
CA LYS A 288 5.53 -17.82 -7.68
C LYS A 288 6.89 -18.03 -6.99
N SER A 289 7.39 -19.26 -6.99
CA SER A 289 8.68 -19.64 -6.38
C SER A 289 9.89 -18.88 -6.94
N GLY A 290 9.82 -18.42 -8.19
CA GLY A 290 10.84 -17.57 -8.81
C GLY A 290 10.87 -16.12 -8.31
N CYS A 291 9.93 -15.71 -7.45
CA CYS A 291 9.95 -14.39 -6.85
C CYS A 291 11.10 -14.26 -5.84
N TYR A 292 11.76 -13.11 -5.86
CA TYR A 292 12.80 -12.78 -4.89
C TYR A 292 12.44 -11.55 -4.06
N VAL A 293 13.03 -11.48 -2.87
CA VAL A 293 12.94 -10.36 -1.94
C VAL A 293 14.32 -9.73 -1.84
N VAL A 294 14.39 -8.40 -1.96
CA VAL A 294 15.62 -7.64 -1.72
C VAL A 294 15.43 -6.83 -0.45
N VAL A 295 16.36 -6.95 0.49
CA VAL A 295 16.28 -6.31 1.82
C VAL A 295 17.59 -5.54 2.14
N PRO A 296 17.61 -4.62 3.11
CA PRO A 296 18.83 -3.88 3.44
C PRO A 296 19.95 -4.83 3.91
N SER A 297 21.21 -4.50 3.59
CA SER A 297 22.39 -5.12 4.20
C SER A 297 22.27 -5.19 5.74
N GLY A 298 22.76 -6.29 6.30
CA GLY A 298 22.61 -6.60 7.73
C GLY A 298 21.23 -7.10 8.16
N LYS A 299 20.19 -7.06 7.31
CA LYS A 299 18.83 -7.53 7.67
C LYS A 299 18.44 -8.89 7.06
N LYS A 300 19.31 -9.54 6.29
CA LYS A 300 19.03 -10.82 5.61
C LYS A 300 18.47 -11.91 6.54
N SER A 301 19.13 -12.13 7.68
CA SER A 301 18.73 -13.17 8.65
C SER A 301 17.38 -12.84 9.29
N ALA A 302 17.22 -11.59 9.77
CA ALA A 302 15.95 -11.13 10.34
C ALA A 302 14.77 -11.30 9.37
N TYR A 303 14.93 -10.88 8.10
CA TYR A 303 13.88 -11.06 7.09
C TYR A 303 13.66 -12.52 6.71
N ARG A 304 14.69 -13.37 6.73
CA ARG A 304 14.52 -14.81 6.55
C ARG A 304 13.61 -15.38 7.64
N SER A 305 13.85 -15.07 8.90
CA SER A 305 13.01 -15.53 10.02
C SER A 305 11.57 -15.04 9.88
N LEU A 306 11.36 -13.78 9.50
CA LEU A 306 10.02 -13.23 9.27
C LEU A 306 9.30 -13.94 8.12
N LEU A 307 9.99 -14.24 7.02
CA LEU A 307 9.40 -14.91 5.86
C LEU A 307 9.08 -16.39 6.15
N VAL A 308 9.89 -17.07 6.96
CA VAL A 308 9.58 -18.42 7.44
C VAL A 308 8.29 -18.40 8.27
N LYS A 309 8.18 -17.50 9.26
CA LYS A 309 6.96 -17.32 10.07
C LYS A 309 5.74 -17.00 9.20
N ALA A 310 5.94 -16.25 8.11
CA ALA A 310 4.90 -15.91 7.15
C ALA A 310 4.52 -17.05 6.17
N LYS A 311 5.10 -18.25 6.29
CA LYS A 311 4.95 -19.37 5.34
C LYS A 311 5.40 -19.02 3.90
N ALA A 312 6.47 -18.23 3.80
CA ALA A 312 7.06 -17.72 2.56
C ALA A 312 8.55 -18.06 2.42
N SER A 313 9.02 -19.15 3.06
CA SER A 313 10.43 -19.60 3.07
C SER A 313 11.01 -19.89 1.69
N LYS A 314 10.16 -20.18 0.70
CA LYS A 314 10.55 -20.44 -0.69
C LYS A 314 11.08 -19.21 -1.45
N LEU A 315 10.86 -18.00 -0.94
CA LEU A 315 11.29 -16.77 -1.61
C LEU A 315 12.80 -16.59 -1.44
N LYS A 316 13.51 -16.36 -2.55
CA LYS A 316 14.95 -16.08 -2.51
C LYS A 316 15.18 -14.69 -1.92
N ILE A 317 16.17 -14.56 -1.03
CA ILE A 317 16.49 -13.28 -0.38
C ILE A 317 17.86 -12.79 -0.83
N TYR A 318 17.88 -11.58 -1.37
CA TYR A 318 19.07 -10.81 -1.70
C TYR A 318 19.22 -9.60 -0.79
N VAL A 319 20.43 -9.07 -0.73
CA VAL A 319 20.74 -7.85 0.00
C VAL A 319 21.29 -6.80 -0.95
N TYR A 320 21.23 -5.55 -0.51
CA TYR A 320 21.86 -4.41 -1.17
C TYR A 320 22.64 -3.57 -0.17
#